data_AF-A0A3E0PE59-F1
#
_entry.id   AF-A0A3E0PE59-F1
#
_cell.length_a   1.000
_cell.length_b   1.000
_cell.length_c   1.000
_cell.angle_alpha   90.00
_cell.angle_beta   90.00
_cell.angle_gamma   90.00
#
_symmetry.space_group_name_H-M   'P 1'
#
loop_
_entity.id
_entity.type
_entity.pdbx_description
1 polymer ?
#
loop_
_entity_poly.entity_id
_entity_poly.type
_entity_poly.pdbx_seq_one_letter_code
_entity_poly.pdbx_strand_id
1 'polypeptide(L)'
;MRTLVKICNVVAVVAALLLVYWVFAFILIQVFGLRVFRENLTQTFGLSVFGIIALMAGSLMVNVMLNLTRIADRSERVVRKEFGGGLSPKYAAGTLIALFVLIAGVLFGGDYLTSKKKEQVLVNSARSMINTNPLAFGQVARYEFSDDWIYKTQEIINRVKSQDESFPEVRLVVLDSIQGDPVYLSFGGWVQSLDEGERHERKDFLLQTSSEEREYLDGVFRNGITDYRFSASDGNYELFYPYFEGGRRVVIYFTDSQQYGKIGS
;
A
#
# COMPACT_ATOMS: atom_id res chain seq x y z
N MET A 1 -40.65 29.46 -1.68
CA MET A 1 -39.70 29.85 -0.60
C MET A 1 -39.57 28.82 0.53
N ARG A 2 -40.64 28.39 1.22
CA ARG A 2 -40.56 27.41 2.33
C ARG A 2 -39.93 26.05 1.94
N THR A 3 -40.16 25.58 0.71
CA THR A 3 -39.56 24.34 0.19
C THR A 3 -38.06 24.47 -0.04
N LEU A 4 -37.59 25.62 -0.54
CA LEU A 4 -36.17 25.91 -0.75
C LEU A 4 -35.39 25.93 0.57
N VAL A 5 -35.93 26.61 1.60
CA VAL A 5 -35.32 26.63 2.95
C VAL A 5 -35.18 25.21 3.54
N LYS A 6 -36.18 24.35 3.34
CA LYS A 6 -36.11 22.94 3.76
C LYS A 6 -35.04 22.16 3.01
N ILE A 7 -34.93 22.36 1.69
CA ILE A 7 -33.91 21.72 0.86
C ILE A 7 -32.51 22.15 1.33
N CYS A 8 -32.28 23.44 1.60
CA CYS A 8 -31.01 23.93 2.14
C CYS A 8 -30.66 23.26 3.47
N ASN A 9 -31.62 23.17 4.40
CA ASN A 9 -31.39 22.47 5.68
C ASN A 9 -31.02 21.00 5.48
N VAL A 10 -31.72 20.30 4.59
CA VAL A 10 -31.41 18.88 4.29
C VAL A 10 -30.02 18.76 3.67
N VAL A 11 -29.68 19.60 2.68
CA VAL A 11 -28.35 19.60 2.04
C VAL A 11 -27.25 19.85 3.07
N ALA A 12 -27.44 20.79 4.00
CA ALA A 12 -26.48 21.07 5.06
C ALA A 12 -26.28 19.87 6.01
N VAL A 13 -27.38 19.21 6.40
CA VAL A 13 -27.31 18.00 7.25
C VAL A 13 -26.64 16.84 6.51
N VAL A 14 -26.98 16.60 5.24
CA VAL A 14 -26.36 15.54 4.42
C VAL A 14 -24.87 15.82 4.23
N ALA A 15 -24.47 17.07 3.95
CA ALA A 15 -23.08 17.46 3.81
C ALA A 15 -22.29 17.23 5.11
N ALA A 16 -22.86 17.57 6.26
CA ALA A 16 -22.25 17.29 7.56
C ALA A 16 -22.08 15.78 7.81
N LEU A 17 -23.08 14.95 7.47
CA LEU A 17 -22.98 13.49 7.59
C LEU A 17 -21.91 12.92 6.66
N LEU A 18 -21.84 13.39 5.41
CA LEU A 18 -20.79 12.98 4.47
C LEU A 18 -19.39 13.32 5.00
N LEU A 19 -19.21 14.48 5.63
CA LEU A 19 -17.95 14.86 6.26
C LEU A 19 -17.55 13.86 7.35
N VAL A 20 -18.50 13.45 8.20
CA VAL A 20 -18.24 12.47 9.27
C VAL A 20 -17.78 11.13 8.68
N TYR A 21 -18.49 10.60 7.67
CA TYR A 21 -18.08 9.36 7.01
C TYR A 21 -16.74 9.47 6.30
N TRP A 22 -16.46 10.63 5.71
CA TRP A 22 -15.21 10.89 5.03
C TRP A 22 -14.03 10.95 6.00
N VAL A 23 -14.19 11.64 7.14
CA VAL A 23 -13.20 11.66 8.23
C VAL A 23 -12.98 10.25 8.77
N PHE A 24 -14.04 9.46 8.94
CA PHE A 24 -13.92 8.06 9.36
C PHE A 24 -13.12 7.22 8.36
N ALA A 25 -13.43 7.29 7.07
CA ALA A 25 -12.68 6.59 6.02
C ALA A 25 -11.21 7.02 6.01
N PHE A 26 -10.94 8.33 6.13
CA PHE A 26 -9.59 8.87 6.22
C PHE A 26 -8.81 8.29 7.41
N ILE A 27 -9.42 8.27 8.60
CA ILE A 27 -8.80 7.68 9.80
C ILE A 27 -8.51 6.20 9.59
N LEU A 28 -9.46 5.43 9.05
CA LEU A 28 -9.22 4.01 8.77
C LEU A 28 -8.04 3.81 7.84
N ILE A 29 -7.98 4.57 6.74
CA ILE A 29 -6.92 4.42 5.77
C ILE A 29 -5.55 4.80 6.37
N GLN A 30 -5.48 5.83 7.21
CA GLN A 30 -4.22 6.24 7.84
C GLN A 30 -3.78 5.28 8.95
N VAL A 31 -4.69 4.91 9.86
CA VAL A 31 -4.38 4.08 11.04
C VAL A 31 -4.07 2.65 10.64
N PHE A 32 -4.86 2.07 9.74
CA PHE A 32 -4.63 0.69 9.24
C PHE A 32 -3.72 0.66 8.01
N GLY A 33 -3.29 1.83 7.54
CA GLY A 33 -2.35 1.94 6.44
C GLY A 33 -2.87 1.41 5.10
N LEU A 34 -4.17 1.48 4.81
CA LEU A 34 -4.80 0.91 3.60
C LEU A 34 -4.23 1.56 2.32
N ARG A 35 -3.46 0.79 1.56
CA ARG A 35 -2.47 1.31 0.62
C ARG A 35 -3.06 1.69 -0.73
N VAL A 36 -4.08 0.95 -1.16
CA VAL A 36 -4.82 1.18 -2.43
C VAL A 36 -5.37 2.60 -2.54
N PHE A 37 -5.72 3.20 -1.41
CA PHE A 37 -6.39 4.50 -1.39
C PHE A 37 -5.41 5.66 -1.18
N ARG A 38 -4.13 5.39 -0.88
CA ARG A 38 -3.17 6.41 -0.41
C ARG A 38 -2.66 7.34 -1.52
N GLU A 39 -2.58 6.86 -2.76
CA GLU A 39 -1.88 7.50 -3.89
C GLU A 39 -2.36 8.93 -4.20
N ASN A 40 -3.62 9.26 -3.92
CA ASN A 40 -4.16 10.61 -4.03
C ASN A 40 -4.94 11.05 -2.79
N LEU A 41 -4.81 10.32 -1.68
CA LEU A 41 -5.70 10.46 -0.54
C LEU A 41 -5.70 11.87 0.02
N THR A 42 -4.52 12.46 0.22
CA THR A 42 -4.42 13.81 0.77
C THR A 42 -5.04 14.86 -0.15
N GLN A 43 -4.84 14.72 -1.47
CA GLN A 43 -5.40 15.66 -2.46
C GLN A 43 -6.92 15.49 -2.60
N THR A 44 -7.39 14.25 -2.77
CA THR A 44 -8.81 13.93 -2.82
C THR A 44 -9.51 14.29 -1.50
N PHE A 45 -8.84 14.11 -0.36
CA PHE A 45 -9.32 14.52 0.95
C PHE A 45 -9.45 16.03 1.06
N GLY A 46 -8.40 16.78 0.71
CA GLY A 46 -8.43 18.25 0.73
C GLY A 46 -9.54 18.81 -0.18
N LEU A 47 -9.65 18.29 -1.40
CA LEU A 47 -10.65 18.73 -2.37
C LEU A 47 -12.09 18.41 -1.92
N SER A 48 -12.32 17.21 -1.39
CA SER A 48 -13.65 16.78 -0.91
C SER A 48 -14.05 17.54 0.35
N VAL A 49 -13.15 17.75 1.32
CA VAL A 49 -13.43 18.56 2.51
C VAL A 49 -13.76 19.99 2.11
N PHE A 50 -12.97 20.58 1.21
CA PHE A 50 -13.25 21.93 0.69
C PHE A 50 -14.61 22.01 -0.01
N GLY A 51 -14.93 21.04 -0.89
CA GLY A 51 -16.21 20.96 -1.58
C GLY A 51 -17.39 20.81 -0.62
N ILE A 52 -17.27 19.98 0.42
CA ILE A 52 -18.32 19.79 1.44
C ILE A 52 -18.52 21.08 2.25
N ILE A 53 -17.44 21.75 2.66
CA ILE A 53 -17.53 23.03 3.37
C ILE A 53 -18.16 24.10 2.48
N ALA A 54 -17.79 24.18 1.21
CA ALA A 54 -18.38 25.12 0.25
C ALA A 54 -19.89 24.88 0.07
N LEU A 55 -20.32 23.61 -0.03
CA LEU A 55 -21.74 23.24 -0.07
C LEU A 55 -22.48 23.64 1.21
N MET A 56 -21.89 23.41 2.38
CA MET A 56 -22.47 23.83 3.67
C MET A 56 -22.59 25.35 3.76
N ALA A 57 -21.55 26.09 3.40
CA ALA A 57 -21.52 27.55 3.44
C ALA A 57 -22.52 28.17 2.45
N GLY A 58 -22.56 27.68 1.21
CA GLY A 58 -23.53 28.12 0.21
C GLY A 58 -24.97 27.82 0.62
N SER A 59 -25.22 26.62 1.18
CA SER A 59 -26.53 26.27 1.70
C SER A 59 -26.96 27.18 2.85
N LEU A 60 -26.05 27.48 3.79
CA LEU A 60 -26.31 28.40 4.89
C LEU A 60 -26.61 29.81 4.37
N MET A 61 -25.81 30.32 3.43
CA MET A 61 -25.98 31.66 2.85
C MET A 61 -27.34 31.80 2.18
N VAL A 62 -27.74 30.83 1.34
CA VAL A 62 -29.05 30.81 0.70
C VAL A 62 -30.18 30.71 1.74
N ASN A 63 -30.00 29.90 2.78
CA ASN A 63 -30.98 29.76 3.86
C ASN A 63 -31.18 31.08 4.62
N VAL A 64 -30.10 31.76 5.01
CA VAL A 64 -30.14 33.05 5.68
C VAL A 64 -30.79 34.11 4.79
N MET A 65 -30.38 34.20 3.52
CA MET A 65 -30.96 35.13 2.55
C MET A 65 -32.47 34.93 2.42
N LEU A 66 -32.91 33.69 2.19
CA LEU A 66 -34.33 33.35 2.06
C LEU A 66 -35.12 33.59 3.36
N ASN A 67 -34.49 33.42 4.52
CA ASN A 67 -35.13 33.66 5.81
C ASN A 67 -35.29 35.17 6.09
N LEU A 68 -34.28 35.99 5.74
CA LEU A 68 -34.34 37.45 5.85
C LEU A 68 -35.33 38.08 4.86
N THR A 69 -35.35 37.63 3.60
CA THR A 69 -36.35 38.07 2.60
C THR A 69 -37.77 37.74 3.06
N ARG A 70 -37.95 36.59 3.72
CA ARG A 70 -39.24 36.21 4.31
C ARG A 70 -39.66 37.10 5.48
N ILE A 71 -38.72 37.50 6.35
CA ILE A 71 -39.00 38.42 7.47
C ILE A 71 -39.40 39.80 6.94
N ALA A 72 -38.83 40.23 5.81
CA ALA A 72 -39.22 41.47 5.12
C ALA A 72 -40.63 41.38 4.48
N ASP A 73 -41.10 40.18 4.10
CA ASP A 73 -42.36 39.93 3.36
C ASP A 73 -43.60 39.57 4.22
N ARG A 74 -43.62 39.91 5.52
CA ARG A 74 -44.82 40.04 6.40
C ARG A 74 -45.31 38.81 7.21
N SER A 75 -45.81 39.18 8.41
CA SER A 75 -46.72 38.55 9.40
C SER A 75 -46.62 37.05 9.74
N GLU A 76 -46.47 36.82 11.05
CA GLU A 76 -46.55 35.54 11.72
C GLU A 76 -47.77 34.71 11.30
N ARG A 77 -47.50 33.46 10.90
CA ARG A 77 -48.38 32.34 11.21
C ARG A 77 -47.54 31.07 11.31
N VAL A 78 -47.34 30.66 12.56
CA VAL A 78 -46.76 29.37 12.94
C VAL A 78 -47.78 28.29 12.58
N VAL A 79 -47.49 27.52 11.54
CA VAL A 79 -48.13 26.23 11.30
C VAL A 79 -47.05 25.18 11.51
N ARG A 80 -47.04 24.59 12.72
CA ARG A 80 -46.29 23.38 13.02
C ARG A 80 -47.00 22.24 12.27
N LYS A 81 -46.45 21.86 11.12
CA LYS A 81 -46.85 20.61 10.45
C LYS A 81 -45.91 19.53 10.96
N GLU A 82 -46.41 18.67 11.83
CA GLU A 82 -45.77 17.41 12.18
C GLU A 82 -45.63 16.58 10.90
N PHE A 83 -44.39 16.28 10.52
CA PHE A 83 -44.12 15.31 9.47
C PHE A 83 -44.11 13.92 10.09
N GLY A 84 -45.28 13.29 10.14
CA GLY A 84 -45.40 11.84 10.29
C GLY A 84 -45.00 11.17 8.99
N GLY A 85 -43.96 10.33 9.02
CA GLY A 85 -43.48 9.58 7.85
C GLY A 85 -41.97 9.34 7.76
N GLY A 86 -41.19 9.65 8.82
CA GLY A 86 -39.77 9.27 8.88
C GLY A 86 -39.58 7.81 9.32
N LEU A 87 -38.51 7.16 8.85
CA LEU A 87 -38.01 5.92 9.44
C LEU A 87 -37.96 6.06 10.96
N SER A 88 -38.44 5.04 11.69
CA SER A 88 -38.39 5.09 13.16
C SER A 88 -36.95 5.35 13.61
N PRO A 89 -36.72 6.14 14.67
CA PRO A 89 -35.39 6.61 15.06
C PRO A 89 -34.39 5.46 15.27
N LYS A 90 -34.86 4.29 15.70
CA LYS A 90 -34.06 3.05 15.78
C LYS A 90 -33.56 2.52 14.43
N TYR A 91 -34.39 2.54 13.39
CA TYR A 91 -33.99 2.11 12.04
C TYR A 91 -33.09 3.14 11.39
N ALA A 92 -33.35 4.44 11.59
CA ALA A 92 -32.48 5.50 11.10
C ALA A 92 -31.07 5.41 11.70
N ALA A 93 -30.96 5.20 13.02
CA ALA A 93 -29.68 4.96 13.69
C ALA A 93 -29.00 3.67 13.20
N GLY A 94 -29.76 2.58 13.05
CA GLY A 94 -29.24 1.31 12.52
C GLY A 94 -28.64 1.45 11.13
N THR A 95 -29.30 2.15 10.21
CA THR A 95 -28.79 2.39 8.86
C THR A 95 -27.50 3.23 8.87
N LEU A 96 -27.40 4.25 9.73
CA LEU A 96 -26.18 5.05 9.85
C LEU A 96 -25.00 4.21 10.34
N ILE A 97 -25.21 3.34 11.33
CA ILE A 97 -24.17 2.43 11.84
C ILE A 97 -23.77 1.41 10.76
N ALA A 98 -24.74 0.83 10.06
CA ALA A 98 -24.48 -0.12 8.99
C ALA A 98 -23.59 0.49 7.88
N LEU A 99 -23.74 1.78 7.60
CA LEU A 99 -22.90 2.47 6.62
C LEU A 99 -21.43 2.56 7.06
N PHE A 100 -21.14 2.74 8.35
CA PHE A 100 -19.75 2.70 8.86
C PHE A 100 -19.11 1.32 8.63
N VAL A 101 -19.85 0.26 8.96
CA VAL A 101 -19.39 -1.13 8.77
C VAL A 101 -19.17 -1.42 7.29
N LEU A 102 -20.08 -0.96 6.42
CA LEU A 102 -19.97 -1.15 4.98
C LEU A 102 -18.74 -0.44 4.42
N ILE A 103 -18.50 0.82 4.80
CA ILE A 103 -17.31 1.58 4.37
C ILE A 103 -16.04 0.85 4.80
N ALA A 104 -15.97 0.42 6.08
CA ALA A 104 -14.82 -0.35 6.56
C ALA A 104 -14.62 -1.63 5.73
N GLY A 105 -15.69 -2.42 5.53
CA GLY A 105 -15.63 -3.67 4.75
C GLY A 105 -15.13 -3.46 3.32
N VAL A 106 -15.60 -2.41 2.64
CA VAL A 106 -15.14 -2.06 1.28
C VAL A 106 -13.67 -1.66 1.27
N LEU A 107 -13.23 -0.85 2.24
CA LEU A 107 -11.85 -0.38 2.32
C LEU A 107 -10.88 -1.54 2.58
N PHE A 108 -11.13 -2.35 3.61
CA PHE A 108 -10.28 -3.51 3.92
C PHE A 108 -10.34 -4.57 2.82
N GLY A 109 -11.52 -4.83 2.25
CA GLY A 109 -11.69 -5.78 1.16
C GLY A 109 -10.94 -5.34 -0.10
N GLY A 110 -11.03 -4.06 -0.47
CA GLY A 110 -10.31 -3.49 -1.59
C GLY A 110 -8.79 -3.57 -1.43
N ASP A 111 -8.29 -3.26 -0.22
CA ASP A 111 -6.87 -3.36 0.12
C ASP A 111 -6.34 -4.79 0.03
N TYR A 112 -7.06 -5.74 0.63
CA TYR A 112 -6.71 -7.16 0.60
C TYR A 112 -6.68 -7.71 -0.84
N LEU A 113 -7.73 -7.46 -1.63
CA LEU A 113 -7.82 -7.94 -3.01
C LEU A 113 -6.71 -7.37 -3.89
N THR A 114 -6.35 -6.11 -3.68
CA THR A 114 -5.28 -5.47 -4.46
C THR A 114 -3.92 -5.99 -4.07
N SER A 115 -3.65 -6.17 -2.78
CA SER A 115 -2.41 -6.77 -2.29
C SER A 115 -2.23 -8.20 -2.81
N LYS A 116 -3.30 -9.01 -2.81
CA LYS A 116 -3.29 -10.35 -3.40
C LYS A 116 -3.06 -10.35 -4.91
N LYS A 117 -3.64 -9.39 -5.63
CA LYS A 117 -3.39 -9.23 -7.06
C LYS A 117 -1.94 -8.86 -7.33
N LYS A 118 -1.36 -7.94 -6.55
CA LYS A 118 0.05 -7.55 -6.67
C LYS A 118 0.97 -8.73 -6.35
N GLU A 119 0.72 -9.46 -5.27
CA GLU A 119 1.43 -10.70 -4.92
C GLU A 119 1.46 -11.69 -6.10
N GLN A 120 0.30 -11.96 -6.73
CA GLN A 120 0.23 -12.85 -7.89
C GLN A 120 1.05 -12.35 -9.08
N VAL A 121 1.00 -11.05 -9.38
CA VAL A 121 1.81 -10.45 -10.46
C VAL A 121 3.28 -10.63 -10.17
N LEU A 122 3.75 -10.29 -8.97
CA LEU A 122 5.15 -10.42 -8.58
C LEU A 122 5.61 -11.89 -8.61
N VAL A 123 4.84 -12.81 -8.04
CA VAL A 123 5.17 -14.25 -8.07
C VAL A 123 5.24 -14.79 -9.49
N ASN A 124 4.33 -14.38 -10.38
CA ASN A 124 4.34 -14.79 -11.78
C ASN A 124 5.55 -14.22 -12.53
N SER A 125 5.89 -12.96 -12.28
CA SER A 125 7.10 -12.33 -12.82
C SER A 125 8.37 -13.03 -12.34
N ALA A 126 8.48 -13.35 -11.05
CA ALA A 126 9.62 -14.07 -10.50
C ALA A 126 9.78 -15.45 -11.15
N ARG A 127 8.67 -16.19 -11.30
CA ARG A 127 8.65 -17.48 -11.98
C ARG A 127 9.05 -17.35 -13.45
N SER A 128 8.53 -16.36 -14.16
CA SER A 128 8.85 -16.10 -15.57
C SER A 128 10.33 -15.77 -15.75
N MET A 129 10.86 -14.90 -14.89
CA MET A 129 12.25 -14.47 -14.89
C MET A 129 13.21 -15.66 -14.74
N ILE A 130 12.95 -16.53 -13.76
CA ILE A 130 13.76 -17.73 -13.49
C ILE A 130 13.65 -18.73 -14.64
N ASN A 131 12.44 -19.04 -15.08
CA ASN A 131 12.20 -20.07 -16.09
C ASN A 131 12.69 -19.68 -17.48
N THR A 132 12.72 -18.38 -17.79
CA THR A 132 13.21 -17.86 -19.08
C THR A 132 14.73 -17.76 -19.11
N ASN A 133 15.39 -17.71 -17.95
CA ASN A 133 16.84 -17.56 -17.82
C ASN A 133 17.48 -18.70 -17.00
N PRO A 134 17.22 -19.99 -17.31
CA PRO A 134 17.62 -21.11 -16.45
C PRO A 134 19.15 -21.22 -16.29
N LEU A 135 19.93 -20.96 -17.35
CA LEU A 135 21.39 -20.98 -17.27
C LEU A 135 21.95 -19.86 -16.38
N ALA A 136 21.29 -18.70 -16.38
CA ALA A 136 21.73 -17.55 -15.62
C ALA A 136 21.51 -17.76 -14.11
N PHE A 137 20.30 -18.19 -13.73
CA PHE A 137 20.02 -18.57 -12.34
C PHE A 137 20.79 -19.83 -11.92
N GLY A 138 21.03 -20.73 -12.88
CA GLY A 138 22.08 -21.76 -12.91
C GLY A 138 23.39 -21.37 -12.25
N GLN A 139 23.96 -20.32 -12.81
CA GLN A 139 25.25 -19.79 -12.43
C GLN A 139 25.20 -19.05 -11.09
N VAL A 140 24.14 -18.27 -10.87
CA VAL A 140 23.96 -17.50 -9.64
C VAL A 140 23.72 -18.41 -8.42
N ALA A 141 23.00 -19.53 -8.59
CA ALA A 141 22.82 -20.53 -7.52
C ALA A 141 24.14 -21.20 -7.10
N ARG A 142 25.17 -21.15 -7.95
CA ARG A 142 26.50 -21.67 -7.65
C ARG A 142 27.34 -20.70 -6.83
N TYR A 143 26.76 -20.23 -5.72
CA TYR A 143 27.39 -19.27 -4.82
C TYR A 143 28.80 -19.67 -4.39
N GLU A 144 29.71 -18.72 -4.54
CA GLU A 144 31.06 -18.70 -3.97
C GLU A 144 31.41 -17.25 -3.65
N PHE A 145 31.94 -16.97 -2.46
CA PHE A 145 32.38 -15.62 -2.12
C PHE A 145 33.72 -15.31 -2.80
N SER A 146 33.66 -14.87 -4.06
CA SER A 146 34.80 -14.42 -4.86
C SER A 146 34.41 -13.19 -5.68
N ASP A 147 35.38 -12.32 -5.97
CA ASP A 147 35.13 -11.13 -6.78
C ASP A 147 34.53 -11.50 -8.15
N ASP A 148 35.07 -12.53 -8.82
CA ASP A 148 34.55 -13.05 -10.10
C ASP A 148 33.07 -13.46 -10.02
N TRP A 149 32.67 -14.16 -8.95
CA TRP A 149 31.27 -14.54 -8.77
C TRP A 149 30.38 -13.33 -8.49
N ILE A 150 30.86 -12.37 -7.69
CA ILE A 150 30.13 -11.14 -7.34
C ILE A 150 29.87 -10.32 -8.61
N TYR A 151 30.90 -10.04 -9.41
CA TYR A 151 30.78 -9.28 -10.67
C TYR A 151 29.81 -9.97 -11.64
N LYS A 152 29.98 -11.28 -11.89
CA LYS A 152 29.12 -12.04 -12.80
C LYS A 152 27.66 -12.07 -12.32
N THR A 153 27.45 -12.22 -11.01
CA THR A 153 26.10 -12.23 -10.43
C THR A 153 25.42 -10.88 -10.61
N GLN A 154 26.13 -9.77 -10.38
CA GLN A 154 25.59 -8.43 -10.58
C GLN A 154 25.23 -8.18 -12.05
N GLU A 155 26.09 -8.58 -12.99
CA GLU A 155 25.81 -8.49 -14.43
C GLU A 155 24.55 -9.29 -14.82
N ILE A 156 24.45 -10.54 -14.35
CA ILE A 156 23.31 -11.42 -14.61
C ILE A 156 22.02 -10.80 -14.04
N ILE A 157 22.02 -10.40 -12.77
CA ILE A 157 20.83 -9.83 -12.12
C ILE A 157 20.39 -8.55 -12.83
N ASN A 158 21.33 -7.65 -13.16
CA ASN A 158 20.99 -6.39 -13.84
C ASN A 158 20.42 -6.60 -15.24
N ARG A 159 20.99 -7.54 -16.02
CA ARG A 159 20.50 -7.89 -17.36
C ARG A 159 19.13 -8.55 -17.31
N VAL A 160 18.89 -9.41 -16.32
CA VAL A 160 17.61 -10.12 -16.18
C VAL A 160 16.53 -9.17 -15.67
N LYS A 161 16.86 -8.31 -14.70
CA LYS A 161 16.00 -7.23 -14.21
C LYS A 161 15.54 -6.30 -15.33
N SER A 162 16.41 -5.94 -16.27
CA SER A 162 16.04 -5.04 -17.38
C SER A 162 15.03 -5.63 -18.37
N GLN A 163 14.63 -6.90 -18.21
CA GLN A 163 13.64 -7.57 -19.06
C GLN A 163 12.21 -7.51 -18.50
N ASP A 164 12.03 -7.17 -17.21
CA ASP A 164 10.72 -7.13 -16.56
C ASP A 164 10.59 -5.87 -15.66
N GLU A 165 9.66 -4.98 -16.01
CA GLU A 165 9.39 -3.74 -15.27
C GLU A 165 8.70 -3.98 -13.92
N SER A 166 8.18 -5.19 -13.67
CA SER A 166 7.42 -5.52 -12.45
C SER A 166 8.25 -5.45 -11.18
N PHE A 167 9.59 -5.50 -11.31
CA PHE A 167 10.53 -5.46 -10.19
C PHE A 167 11.61 -4.40 -10.40
N PRO A 168 11.46 -3.21 -9.81
CA PRO A 168 12.46 -2.15 -9.91
C PRO A 168 13.75 -2.48 -9.15
N GLU A 169 13.78 -3.53 -8.32
CA GLU A 169 15.00 -4.04 -7.70
C GLU A 169 14.92 -5.56 -7.46
N VAL A 170 16.04 -6.22 -7.76
CA VAL A 170 16.23 -7.67 -7.63
C VAL A 170 17.60 -7.87 -6.97
N ARG A 171 17.63 -8.69 -5.93
CA ARG A 171 18.83 -9.04 -5.17
C ARG A 171 18.89 -10.54 -4.98
N LEU A 172 20.09 -11.08 -4.79
CA LEU A 172 20.30 -12.47 -4.42
C LEU A 172 20.72 -12.55 -2.96
N VAL A 173 19.99 -13.33 -2.19
CA VAL A 173 20.30 -13.64 -0.79
C VAL A 173 20.86 -15.05 -0.70
N VAL A 174 21.95 -15.19 0.07
CA VAL A 174 22.62 -16.47 0.33
C VAL A 174 22.95 -16.58 1.82
N LEU A 175 23.12 -17.82 2.30
CA LEU A 175 23.66 -18.11 3.62
C LEU A 175 25.18 -18.31 3.51
N ASP A 176 25.94 -17.58 4.33
CA ASP A 176 27.39 -17.73 4.49
C ASP A 176 27.75 -17.69 5.98
N SER A 177 29.04 -17.64 6.31
CA SER A 177 29.55 -17.47 7.67
C SER A 177 30.68 -16.45 7.76
N ILE A 178 30.70 -15.68 8.84
CA ILE A 178 31.81 -14.80 9.20
C ILE A 178 32.32 -15.28 10.56
N GLN A 179 33.59 -15.68 10.64
CA GLN A 179 34.20 -16.22 11.87
C GLN A 179 33.44 -17.41 12.48
N GLY A 180 32.70 -18.17 11.67
CA GLY A 180 31.90 -19.32 12.10
C GLY A 180 30.44 -18.99 12.43
N ASP A 181 30.08 -17.71 12.54
CA ASP A 181 28.70 -17.28 12.76
C ASP A 181 27.93 -17.22 11.44
N PRO A 182 26.74 -17.83 11.35
CA PRO A 182 25.92 -17.82 10.14
C PRO A 182 25.37 -16.42 9.87
N VAL A 183 25.54 -15.93 8.64
CA VAL A 183 25.06 -14.61 8.20
C VAL A 183 24.39 -14.72 6.84
N TYR A 184 23.48 -13.78 6.56
CA TYR A 184 22.91 -13.64 5.22
C TYR A 184 23.62 -12.53 4.47
N LEU A 185 24.01 -12.83 3.24
CA LEU A 185 24.60 -11.86 2.33
C LEU A 185 23.61 -11.56 1.20
N SER A 186 23.58 -10.32 0.75
CA SER A 186 22.74 -9.84 -0.33
C SER A 186 23.61 -9.25 -1.45
N PHE A 187 23.38 -9.69 -2.69
CA PHE A 187 24.11 -9.25 -3.88
C PHE A 187 23.16 -8.62 -4.90
N GLY A 188 23.62 -7.59 -5.61
CA GLY A 188 22.81 -6.82 -6.56
C GLY A 188 22.10 -5.61 -5.92
N GLY A 189 21.45 -4.79 -6.76
CA GLY A 189 20.81 -3.54 -6.35
C GLY A 189 21.49 -2.29 -6.93
N TRP A 190 21.05 -1.10 -6.48
CA TRP A 190 21.47 0.19 -7.06
C TRP A 190 22.87 0.65 -6.68
N VAL A 191 23.46 0.13 -5.60
CA VAL A 191 24.74 0.66 -5.07
C VAL A 191 25.55 -0.47 -4.45
N GLN A 192 26.41 -1.05 -5.25
CA GLN A 192 27.77 -1.43 -4.85
C GLN A 192 28.65 -0.96 -6.00
N SER A 193 29.36 0.15 -5.81
CA SER A 193 30.47 0.51 -6.68
C SER A 193 31.54 -0.56 -6.48
N LEU A 194 31.46 -1.61 -7.29
CA LEU A 194 32.50 -2.63 -7.34
C LEU A 194 33.66 -2.02 -8.12
N ASP A 195 34.50 -1.24 -7.47
CA ASP A 195 35.70 -0.67 -8.10
C ASP A 195 36.61 -1.83 -8.52
N GLU A 196 36.89 -1.92 -9.83
CA GLU A 196 37.73 -2.99 -10.39
C GLU A 196 39.11 -2.99 -9.71
N GLY A 197 39.43 -4.06 -8.99
CA GLY A 197 40.71 -4.26 -8.33
C GLY A 197 40.70 -4.14 -6.80
N GLU A 198 39.58 -3.73 -6.19
CA GLU A 198 39.39 -3.82 -4.75
C GLU A 198 38.90 -5.22 -4.34
N ARG A 199 39.46 -5.74 -3.25
CA ARG A 199 39.07 -7.04 -2.70
C ARG A 199 37.89 -6.85 -1.76
N HIS A 200 36.74 -7.41 -2.12
CA HIS A 200 35.52 -7.25 -1.35
C HIS A 200 35.51 -8.13 -0.10
N GLU A 201 34.96 -7.63 1.02
CA GLU A 201 34.80 -8.39 2.25
C GLU A 201 33.34 -8.78 2.49
N ARG A 202 33.09 -9.93 3.13
CA ARG A 202 31.73 -10.42 3.43
C ARG A 202 30.86 -9.41 4.18
N LYS A 203 31.49 -8.59 5.04
CA LYS A 203 30.83 -7.57 5.84
C LYS A 203 30.11 -6.52 4.99
N ASP A 204 30.58 -6.29 3.75
CA ASP A 204 30.05 -5.27 2.84
C ASP A 204 28.73 -5.70 2.17
N PHE A 205 28.36 -6.98 2.31
CA PHE A 205 27.17 -7.57 1.71
C PHE A 205 26.15 -8.02 2.76
N LEU A 206 26.35 -7.69 4.04
CA LEU A 206 25.47 -8.15 5.12
C LEU A 206 24.03 -7.68 4.89
N LEU A 207 23.12 -8.64 4.79
CA LEU A 207 21.70 -8.37 4.72
C LEU A 207 21.15 -8.13 6.12
N GLN A 208 20.67 -6.91 6.36
CA GLN A 208 19.86 -6.62 7.53
C GLN A 208 18.50 -7.28 7.39
N THR A 209 18.07 -7.96 8.45
CA THR A 209 16.81 -8.71 8.49
C THR A 209 16.04 -8.41 9.76
N SER A 210 14.72 -8.31 9.63
CA SER A 210 13.81 -8.44 10.77
C SER A 210 13.84 -9.86 11.34
N SER A 211 13.31 -10.05 12.55
CA SER A 211 13.22 -11.39 13.16
C SER A 211 12.41 -12.35 12.30
N GLU A 212 11.31 -11.89 11.69
CA GLU A 212 10.46 -12.70 10.82
C GLU A 212 11.16 -13.09 9.50
N GLU A 213 11.91 -12.15 8.91
CA GLU A 213 12.71 -12.45 7.72
C GLU A 213 13.80 -13.47 8.02
N ARG A 214 14.47 -13.32 9.17
CA ARG A 214 15.51 -14.26 9.61
C ARG A 214 14.95 -15.65 9.80
N GLU A 215 13.81 -15.78 10.49
CA GLU A 215 13.14 -17.07 10.70
C GLU A 215 12.77 -17.74 9.38
N TYR A 216 12.22 -16.96 8.43
CA TYR A 216 11.91 -17.47 7.10
C TYR A 216 13.16 -17.92 6.34
N LEU A 217 14.23 -17.11 6.31
CA LEU A 217 15.47 -17.46 5.62
C LEU A 217 16.12 -18.69 6.26
N ASP A 218 16.13 -18.82 7.58
CA ASP A 218 16.58 -20.03 8.27
C ASP A 218 15.77 -21.25 7.82
N GLY A 219 14.45 -21.10 7.70
CA GLY A 219 13.56 -22.11 7.13
C GLY A 219 13.94 -22.52 5.71
N VAL A 220 14.24 -21.57 4.82
CA VAL A 220 14.65 -21.87 3.44
C VAL A 220 16.02 -22.56 3.41
N PHE A 221 17.03 -21.94 4.03
CA PHE A 221 18.42 -22.40 3.91
C PHE A 221 18.72 -23.64 4.74
N ARG A 222 18.11 -23.82 5.91
CA ARG A 222 18.36 -24.97 6.79
C ARG A 222 17.31 -26.06 6.59
N ASN A 223 16.03 -25.70 6.61
CA ASN A 223 14.93 -26.67 6.59
C ASN A 223 14.41 -26.98 5.18
N GLY A 224 14.84 -26.24 4.15
CA GLY A 224 14.44 -26.48 2.77
C GLY A 224 13.00 -26.06 2.45
N ILE A 225 12.48 -25.03 3.12
CA ILE A 225 11.18 -24.45 2.78
C ILE A 225 11.21 -23.93 1.33
N THR A 226 10.22 -24.34 0.55
CA THR A 226 10.09 -23.97 -0.88
C THR A 226 9.07 -22.87 -1.12
N ASP A 227 8.22 -22.59 -0.14
CA ASP A 227 7.22 -21.53 -0.24
C ASP A 227 7.88 -20.16 -0.24
N TYR A 228 7.36 -19.26 -1.06
CA TYR A 228 7.80 -17.87 -1.08
C TYR A 228 7.23 -17.09 0.11
N ARG A 229 7.93 -16.03 0.53
CA ARG A 229 7.41 -15.04 1.47
C ARG A 229 7.11 -13.75 0.72
N PHE A 230 5.85 -13.37 0.70
CA PHE A 230 5.41 -12.05 0.27
C PHE A 230 5.13 -11.17 1.47
N SER A 231 5.67 -9.97 1.46
CA SER A 231 5.38 -8.90 2.40
C SER A 231 4.96 -7.68 1.62
N ALA A 232 3.98 -6.97 2.15
CA ALA A 232 3.65 -5.65 1.70
C ALA A 232 3.63 -4.76 2.94
N SER A 233 4.47 -3.74 2.98
CA SER A 233 4.50 -2.72 4.04
C SER A 233 4.78 -1.33 3.49
N ASP A 234 4.00 -0.33 3.92
CA ASP A 234 4.24 1.10 3.61
C ASP A 234 4.53 1.49 2.15
N GLY A 235 3.94 0.77 1.19
CA GLY A 235 4.16 1.02 -0.24
C GLY A 235 5.39 0.31 -0.83
N ASN A 236 6.07 -0.48 -0.01
CA ASN A 236 7.09 -1.43 -0.42
C ASN A 236 6.47 -2.82 -0.51
N TYR A 237 6.65 -3.45 -1.67
CA TYR A 237 6.34 -4.86 -1.86
C TYR A 237 7.64 -5.65 -1.89
N GLU A 238 7.67 -6.73 -1.13
CA GLU A 238 8.84 -7.56 -0.91
C GLU A 238 8.47 -9.01 -1.21
N LEU A 239 9.25 -9.66 -2.05
CA LEU A 239 9.06 -11.08 -2.36
C LEU A 239 10.39 -11.80 -2.21
N PHE A 240 10.45 -12.72 -1.24
CA PHE A 240 11.54 -13.66 -1.11
C PHE A 240 11.15 -14.94 -1.83
N TYR A 241 11.79 -15.23 -2.95
CA TYR A 241 11.50 -16.39 -3.78
C TYR A 241 12.64 -17.43 -3.69
N PRO A 242 12.43 -18.58 -3.03
CA PRO A 242 13.43 -19.63 -2.94
C PRO A 242 13.76 -20.24 -4.31
N TYR A 243 15.04 -20.46 -4.57
CA TYR A 243 15.52 -21.16 -5.76
C TYR A 243 16.48 -22.28 -5.36
N PHE A 244 16.23 -23.47 -5.90
CA PHE A 244 16.95 -24.70 -5.58
C PHE A 244 17.48 -25.34 -6.85
N GLU A 245 18.78 -25.60 -6.88
CA GLU A 245 19.39 -26.27 -8.02
C GLU A 245 20.65 -27.03 -7.61
N GLY A 246 20.75 -28.31 -7.99
CA GLY A 246 21.94 -29.12 -7.73
C GLY A 246 22.33 -29.20 -6.25
N GLY A 247 21.35 -29.18 -5.34
CA GLY A 247 21.56 -29.17 -3.88
C GLY A 247 21.93 -27.81 -3.29
N ARG A 248 22.09 -26.78 -4.11
CA ARG A 248 22.35 -25.40 -3.68
C ARG A 248 21.03 -24.66 -3.47
N ARG A 249 21.05 -23.73 -2.51
CA ARG A 249 19.90 -22.94 -2.07
C ARG A 249 20.28 -21.47 -2.15
N VAL A 250 19.46 -20.68 -2.83
CA VAL A 250 19.55 -19.22 -2.84
C VAL A 250 18.14 -18.65 -2.76
N VAL A 251 18.01 -17.41 -2.32
CA VAL A 251 16.73 -16.70 -2.30
C VAL A 251 16.85 -15.48 -3.20
N ILE A 252 15.97 -15.39 -4.19
CA ILE A 252 15.90 -14.20 -5.04
C ILE A 252 14.95 -13.24 -4.34
N TYR A 253 15.49 -12.11 -3.92
CA TYR A 253 14.78 -11.10 -3.17
C TYR A 253 14.39 -9.95 -4.10
N PHE A 254 13.08 -9.79 -4.29
CA PHE A 254 12.53 -8.75 -5.13
C PHE A 254 11.91 -7.64 -4.29
N THR A 255 12.15 -6.39 -4.68
CA THR A 255 11.57 -5.22 -4.04
C THR A 255 10.95 -4.28 -5.07
N ASP A 256 9.72 -3.84 -4.78
CA ASP A 256 9.03 -2.78 -5.49
C ASP A 256 8.68 -1.68 -4.49
N SER A 257 9.59 -0.71 -4.35
CA SER A 257 9.40 0.48 -3.53
C SER A 257 8.81 1.59 -4.39
N GLN A 258 7.52 1.85 -4.22
CA GLN A 258 6.89 3.02 -4.83
C GLN A 258 7.11 4.21 -3.89
N GLN A 259 7.82 5.24 -4.33
CA GLN A 259 7.89 6.51 -3.61
C GLN A 259 6.51 7.19 -3.69
N TYR A 260 5.60 6.81 -2.80
CA TYR A 260 4.32 7.50 -2.67
C TYR A 260 4.57 8.93 -2.17
N GLY A 261 4.08 9.90 -2.95
CA GLY A 261 4.42 11.32 -2.86
C GLY A 261 4.48 11.88 -1.45
N LYS A 262 5.70 12.10 -0.96
CA LYS A 262 5.98 13.20 -0.03
C LYS A 262 5.96 14.48 -0.87
N ILE A 263 4.85 15.21 -0.85
CA ILE A 263 4.92 16.63 -1.22
C ILE A 263 5.76 17.31 -0.13
N GLY A 264 6.96 17.76 -0.49
CA GLY A 264 7.87 18.49 0.40
C GLY A 264 9.22 17.82 0.71
N SER A 265 9.82 17.12 -0.26
CA SER A 265 11.29 17.02 -0.34
C SER A 265 11.84 18.01 -1.35
#